data_AF-A0A920S9M7-F1
#
_entry.id   AF-A0A920S9M7-F1
#
_cell.length_a   1.000
_cell.length_b   1.000
_cell.length_c   1.000
_cell.angle_alpha   90.00
_cell.angle_beta   90.00
_cell.angle_gamma   90.00
#
_symmetry.space_group_name_H-M   'P 1'
#
loop_
_entity.id
_entity.type
_entity.pdbx_description
1 polymer ?
#
loop_
_entity_poly.entity_id
_entity_poly.type
_entity_poly.pdbx_seq_one_letter_code
_entity_poly.pdbx_strand_id
1 'polypeptide(L)' 'MFGEYAFDNPLDIGSTVVMYGVGAYNLVKAHTFNGVPLPSIYALGANGEVDLMHEFTLEEQSARWGFEASARFRD' A
#
# COMPACT_ATOMS: atom_id res chain seq x y z
N MET A 1 -14.78 4.86 13.52
CA MET A 1 -14.86 3.42 13.82
C MET A 1 -15.60 2.81 12.66
N PHE A 2 -14.91 2.05 11.81
CA PHE A 2 -15.57 1.37 10.70
C PHE A 2 -16.49 0.31 11.30
N GLY A 3 -17.75 0.27 10.87
CA GLY A 3 -18.77 -0.63 11.42
C GLY A 3 -18.49 -2.10 11.12
N GLU A 4 -19.49 -2.94 11.33
CA GLU A 4 -19.42 -4.36 10.94
C GLU A 4 -19.68 -4.48 9.43
N TYR A 5 -18.83 -5.24 8.74
CA TYR A 5 -18.93 -5.52 7.31
C TYR A 5 -18.74 -7.01 7.05
N ALA A 6 -19.43 -7.52 6.03
CA ALA A 6 -19.26 -8.86 5.51
C ALA A 6 -19.13 -8.80 3.98
N PHE A 7 -18.42 -9.77 3.40
CA PHE A 7 -18.38 -9.97 1.95
C PHE A 7 -19.57 -10.84 1.52
N ASP A 8 -20.04 -10.65 0.29
CA ASP A 8 -21.17 -11.42 -0.26
C ASP A 8 -20.89 -12.94 -0.28
N ASN A 9 -19.61 -13.33 -0.42
CA ASN A 9 -19.14 -14.71 -0.37
C ASN A 9 -17.87 -14.81 0.50
N PRO A 10 -17.57 -15.99 1.08
CA PRO A 10 -16.30 -16.23 1.76
C PRO A 10 -15.09 -15.93 0.85
N LEU A 11 -14.01 -15.41 1.44
CA LEU A 11 -12.76 -15.15 0.72
C LEU A 11 -11.86 -16.39 0.70
N ASP A 12 -11.12 -16.53 -0.39
CA ASP A 12 -10.06 -17.53 -0.55
C ASP A 12 -8.67 -16.86 -0.59
N ILE A 13 -7.62 -17.64 -0.34
CA ILE A 13 -6.25 -17.16 -0.53
C ILE A 13 -6.07 -16.76 -1.99
N GLY A 14 -5.64 -15.51 -2.21
CA GLY A 14 -5.48 -14.92 -3.54
C GLY A 14 -6.68 -14.10 -4.03
N SER A 15 -7.79 -14.02 -3.27
CA SER A 15 -8.88 -13.12 -3.60
C SER A 15 -8.44 -11.64 -3.56
N THR A 16 -8.79 -10.88 -4.60
CA THR A 16 -8.61 -9.43 -4.62
C THR A 16 -9.75 -8.75 -3.90
N VAL A 17 -9.43 -7.92 -2.90
CA VAL A 17 -10.39 -7.10 -2.16
C VAL A 17 -10.18 -5.63 -2.51
N VAL A 18 -11.27 -4.93 -2.86
CA VAL A 18 -11.25 -3.51 -3.22
C VAL A 18 -12.00 -2.70 -2.17
N MET A 19 -11.32 -1.72 -1.57
CA MET A 19 -11.94 -0.77 -0.66
C MET A 19 -12.20 0.56 -1.39
N TYR A 20 -13.46 0.94 -1.52
CA TYR A 20 -13.85 2.21 -2.13
C TYR A 20 -13.88 3.35 -1.11
N GLY A 21 -13.87 4.60 -1.58
CA GLY A 21 -13.96 5.78 -0.72
C GLY A 21 -12.70 6.08 0.09
N VAL A 22 -11.57 5.46 -0.26
CA VAL A 22 -10.30 5.59 0.47
C VAL A 22 -9.37 6.70 -0.07
N GLY A 23 -9.82 7.53 -1.01
CA GLY A 23 -8.97 8.56 -1.62
C GLY A 23 -8.61 9.72 -0.68
N ALA A 24 -9.52 10.12 0.21
CA ALA A 24 -9.30 11.22 1.13
C ALA A 24 -8.65 10.76 2.44
N TYR A 25 -7.64 11.49 2.90
CA TYR A 25 -6.98 11.33 4.20
C TYR A 25 -6.30 9.99 4.53
N ASN A 26 -6.40 8.95 3.70
CA ASN A 26 -5.73 7.69 3.99
C ASN A 26 -4.22 7.76 3.81
N LEU A 27 -3.73 8.33 2.70
CA LEU A 27 -2.28 8.42 2.47
C LEU A 27 -1.57 9.24 3.56
N VAL A 28 -2.15 10.37 3.98
CA VAL A 28 -1.57 11.22 5.04
C VAL A 28 -1.62 10.59 6.44
N LYS A 29 -2.47 9.57 6.63
CA LYS A 29 -2.54 8.75 7.86
C LYS A 29 -1.79 7.43 7.73
N ALA A 30 -1.26 7.12 6.55
CA ALA A 30 -0.51 5.91 6.32
C ALA A 30 0.86 5.99 7.00
N HIS A 31 1.41 4.83 7.35
CA HIS A 31 2.61 4.70 8.15
C HIS A 31 3.29 3.38 7.81
N THR A 32 4.59 3.28 8.06
CA THR A 32 5.45 2.17 7.64
C THR A 32 5.74 1.23 8.81
N PHE A 33 4.73 1.03 9.67
CA PHE A 33 4.83 0.12 10.82
C PHE A 33 5.24 -1.29 10.34
N ASN A 34 6.09 -1.96 11.12
CA ASN A 34 6.78 -3.21 10.73
C ASN A 34 7.75 -3.09 9.54
N GLY A 35 8.03 -1.89 9.06
CA GLY A 35 8.95 -1.66 7.93
C GLY A 35 8.38 -2.16 6.61
N VAL A 36 7.06 -1.99 6.43
CA VAL A 36 6.37 -2.25 5.17
C VAL A 36 6.32 -0.96 4.35
N PRO A 37 6.64 -1.01 3.05
CA PRO A 37 6.46 0.13 2.17
C PRO A 37 5.05 0.69 2.14
N LEU A 38 4.90 2.00 1.92
CA LEU A 38 3.57 2.55 1.67
C LEU A 38 3.04 2.00 0.33
N PRO A 39 1.72 1.90 0.12
CA PRO A 39 1.18 1.39 -1.14
C PRO A 39 1.59 2.26 -2.33
N SER A 40 1.91 1.63 -3.47
CA SER A 40 2.11 2.34 -4.73
C SER A 40 0.85 3.09 -5.15
N ILE A 41 1.04 4.26 -5.75
CA ILE A 41 -0.03 5.16 -6.17
C ILE A 41 -0.10 5.12 -7.69
N TYR A 42 -1.28 4.85 -8.21
CA TYR A 42 -1.57 4.87 -9.64
C TYR A 42 -2.62 5.93 -9.96
N ALA A 43 -2.48 6.57 -11.12
CA ALA A 43 -3.52 7.39 -11.73
C ALA A 43 -4.23 6.58 -12.82
N LEU A 44 -5.55 6.68 -12.89
CA LEU A 44 -6.36 6.14 -13.97
C LEU A 44 -6.81 7.30 -14.86
N GLY A 45 -6.31 7.34 -16.09
CA GLY A 45 -6.67 8.32 -17.11
C GLY A 45 -8.08 8.12 -17.64
N ALA A 46 -8.65 9.17 -18.24
CA ALA A 46 -10.00 9.12 -18.84
C ALA A 46 -10.10 8.14 -20.03
N ASN A 47 -8.98 7.82 -20.68
CA ASN A 47 -8.83 6.82 -21.72
C ASN A 47 -8.65 5.38 -21.18
N GLY A 48 -8.63 5.20 -19.86
CA GLY A 48 -8.38 3.91 -19.21
C GLY A 48 -6.90 3.56 -19.02
N GLU A 49 -5.99 4.47 -19.34
CA GLU A 49 -4.56 4.31 -19.09
C GLU A 49 -4.25 4.32 -17.60
N VAL A 50 -3.34 3.44 -17.16
CA VAL A 50 -2.95 3.31 -15.76
C VAL A 50 -1.48 3.70 -15.63
N ASP A 51 -1.25 4.84 -14.99
CA ASP A 51 0.09 5.38 -14.81
C ASP A 51 0.56 5.19 -13.36
N LEU A 52 1.74 4.62 -13.18
CA LEU A 52 2.40 4.60 -11.88
C LEU A 52 2.85 6.02 -11.54
N MET A 53 2.25 6.60 -10.50
CA MET A 53 2.61 7.93 -10.01
C MET A 53 3.79 7.86 -9.04
N HIS A 54 3.77 6.86 -8.15
CA HIS A 54 4.85 6.65 -7.20
C HIS A 54 4.84 5.22 -6.67
N GLU A 55 6.01 4.61 -6.59
CA GLU A 55 6.25 3.36 -5.87
C GLU A 55 7.12 3.69 -4.66
N PHE A 56 6.63 3.38 -3.47
CA PHE A 56 7.43 3.51 -2.26
C PHE A 56 8.23 2.23 -2.07
N THR A 57 9.53 2.36 -1.83
CA THR A 57 10.43 1.19 -1.67
C THR A 57 10.93 1.04 -0.24
N LEU A 58 11.45 -0.14 0.09
CA LEU A 58 12.09 -0.36 1.39
C LEU A 58 13.39 0.44 1.49
N GLU A 59 14.11 0.59 0.38
CA GLU A 59 15.37 1.32 0.26
C GLU A 59 15.18 2.81 0.59
N GLU A 60 14.14 3.43 0.04
CA GLU A 60 13.79 4.82 0.37
C GLU A 60 13.47 4.99 1.87
N GLN A 61 12.79 4.01 2.46
CA GLN A 61 12.46 4.02 3.88
C GLN A 61 13.67 3.81 4.77
N SER A 62 14.56 2.91 4.36
CA SER A 62 15.79 2.62 5.10
C SER A 62 16.72 3.83 5.11
N ALA A 63 16.86 4.50 3.97
CA ALA A 63 17.59 5.77 3.86
C ALA A 63 16.99 6.86 4.77
N ARG A 64 15.65 6.98 4.81
CA ARG A 64 14.96 7.96 5.67
C ARG A 64 15.17 7.69 7.16
N TRP A 65 15.28 6.43 7.57
CA TRP A 65 15.36 6.01 8.97
C TRP A 65 16.78 5.72 9.45
N GLY A 66 17.78 5.78 8.56
CA GLY A 66 19.18 5.57 8.91
C GLY A 66 19.54 4.12 9.21
N PHE A 67 18.87 3.16 8.57
CA PHE A 67 19.27 1.74 8.61
C PHE A 67 19.52 1.22 7.19
N GLU A 68 20.30 0.15 7.05
CA GLU A 68 20.46 -0.51 5.75
C GLU A 68 19.36 -1.56 5.53
N ALA A 69 18.61 -1.44 4.43
CA ALA A 69 17.61 -2.43 4.02
C ALA A 69 18.21 -3.84 3.86
N SER A 70 19.47 -3.91 3.41
CA SER A 70 20.24 -5.15 3.24
C SER A 70 20.42 -5.95 4.54
N ALA A 71 20.29 -5.31 5.71
CA ALA A 71 20.48 -5.98 7.00
C ALA A 71 19.36 -6.97 7.34
N ARG A 72 18.23 -6.95 6.63
CA ARG A 72 17.08 -7.87 6.86
C ARG A 72 17.19 -9.20 6.11
N PHE A 73 18.04 -9.27 5.08
CA PHE A 73 18.23 -10.46 4.24
C PHE A 73 19.71 -10.63 3.95
N ARG A 74 20.52 -10.78 5.01
CA ARG A 74 21.83 -11.39 4.86
C ARG A 74 21.63 -12.89 5.01
N ASP A 75 21.87 -13.61 3.92
CA ASP A 75 22.09 -15.06 3.94
C ASP A 75 23.23 -15.42 4.91
#